data_AF-A0A1H9CTY8-F1
#
_entry.id   AF-A0A1H9CTY8-F1
#
_cell.length_a   1.000
_cell.length_b   1.000
_cell.length_c   1.000
_cell.angle_alpha   90.00
_cell.angle_beta   90.00
_cell.angle_gamma   90.00
#
_symmetry.space_group_name_H-M   'P 1'
#
loop_
_entity.id
_entity.type
_entity.pdbx_description
1 polymer ?
#
loop_
_entity_poly.entity_id
_entity_poly.type
_entity_poly.pdbx_seq_one_letter_code
_entity_poly.pdbx_strand_id
1 'polypeptide(L)'
;MVNAGTLIASLVLHQTNNENRDSHYYTWNIYASNNVVVPTGGCDVDYRNLTVDLPNYPGSKDFTINVHCATDKDLNYSLSGTTADANGYILKNLLEGNTDAASGVGVQILKDNTPIKFGNNLAIGKVTTSGVGITLTARYQATSGQMTAGKVQSIVGMNFTYQ
;
A
#
# COMPACT_ATOMS: atom_id res chain seq x y z
N MET A 1 -9.85 4.25 6.30
CA MET A 1 -9.72 3.38 7.48
C MET A 1 -10.87 3.71 8.40
N VAL A 2 -11.56 2.68 8.91
CA VAL A 2 -12.63 2.82 9.89
C VAL A 2 -12.03 2.39 11.23
N ASN A 3 -11.93 3.33 12.17
CA ASN A 3 -11.39 3.04 13.49
C ASN A 3 -12.47 2.46 14.41
N ALA A 4 -12.07 1.70 15.42
CA ALA A 4 -12.97 1.24 16.47
C ALA A 4 -13.74 2.44 17.08
N GLY A 5 -15.04 2.27 17.29
CA GLY A 5 -15.95 3.31 17.77
C GLY A 5 -16.48 4.26 16.68
N THR A 6 -16.08 4.11 15.41
CA THR A 6 -16.64 4.91 14.30
C THR A 6 -18.05 4.43 13.95
N LEU A 7 -19.01 5.35 13.78
CA LEU A 7 -20.34 5.05 13.23
C LEU A 7 -20.19 4.61 11.76
N ILE A 8 -20.65 3.40 11.42
CA ILE A 8 -20.55 2.84 10.06
C ILE A 8 -21.87 2.84 9.31
N ALA A 9 -23.00 2.74 10.01
CA ALA A 9 -24.33 2.75 9.41
C ALA A 9 -25.38 3.21 10.43
N SER A 10 -26.48 3.76 9.92
CA SER A 10 -27.69 4.01 10.69
C SER A 10 -28.85 3.29 10.00
N LEU A 11 -29.42 2.31 10.67
CA LEU A 11 -30.50 1.49 10.14
C LEU A 11 -31.82 1.92 10.80
N VAL A 12 -32.82 2.24 9.99
CA VAL A 12 -34.17 2.52 10.47
C VAL A 12 -35.00 1.25 10.35
N LEU A 13 -35.38 0.67 11.48
CA LEU A 13 -36.19 -0.53 11.58
C LEU A 13 -37.65 -0.14 11.78
N HIS A 14 -38.55 -0.84 11.08
CA HIS A 14 -40.01 -0.72 11.25
C HIS A 14 -40.54 -2.05 11.77
N GLN A 15 -41.12 -2.04 12.98
CA GLN A 15 -41.67 -3.22 13.63
C GLN A 15 -43.20 -3.13 13.69
N THR A 16 -43.87 -4.19 13.26
CA THR A 16 -45.32 -4.40 13.32
C THR A 16 -45.63 -5.81 13.83
N ASN A 17 -46.90 -6.09 14.12
CA ASN A 17 -47.38 -7.43 14.44
C ASN A 17 -48.75 -7.72 13.78
N ASN A 18 -49.24 -8.95 13.88
CA ASN A 18 -50.49 -9.43 13.29
C ASN A 18 -51.68 -9.49 14.27
N GLU A 19 -51.48 -9.08 15.52
CA GLU A 19 -52.48 -9.15 16.59
C GLU A 19 -53.23 -7.82 16.77
N ASN A 20 -52.53 -6.70 16.53
CA ASN A 20 -53.07 -5.35 16.73
C ASN A 20 -52.53 -4.36 15.68
N ARG A 21 -52.67 -3.05 15.94
CA ARG A 21 -52.23 -1.96 15.05
C ARG A 21 -50.89 -1.33 15.47
N ASP A 22 -50.10 -2.01 16.31
CA ASP A 22 -48.82 -1.49 16.77
C ASP A 22 -47.85 -1.36 15.59
N SER A 23 -47.17 -0.22 15.55
CA SER A 23 -46.28 0.17 14.46
C SER A 23 -45.24 1.13 15.04
N HIS A 24 -44.00 0.64 15.16
CA HIS A 24 -42.93 1.38 15.81
C HIS A 24 -41.69 1.45 14.93
N TYR A 25 -41.00 2.59 15.01
CA TYR A 25 -39.73 2.81 14.33
C TYR A 25 -38.61 2.88 15.34
N TYR A 26 -37.47 2.26 15.02
CA TYR A 26 -36.25 2.27 15.82
C TYR A 26 -35.06 2.61 14.94
N THR A 27 -34.13 3.40 15.45
CA THR A 27 -32.87 3.67 14.76
C THR A 27 -31.75 2.89 15.44
N TRP A 28 -31.09 2.01 14.69
CA TRP A 28 -29.90 1.31 15.14
C TRP A 28 -28.67 1.97 14.52
N ASN A 29 -27.88 2.61 15.37
CA ASN A 29 -26.58 3.14 15.01
C ASN A 29 -25.53 2.04 15.18
N ILE A 30 -24.94 1.61 14.07
CA ILE A 30 -23.95 0.54 14.04
C ILE A 30 -22.57 1.17 14.11
N TYR A 31 -21.77 0.79 15.11
CA TYR A 31 -20.41 1.27 15.31
C TYR A 31 -19.42 0.13 15.09
N ALA A 32 -18.26 0.45 14.48
CA ALA A 32 -17.19 -0.53 14.29
C ALA A 32 -16.61 -0.96 15.65
N SER A 33 -16.50 -2.27 15.90
CA SER A 33 -15.89 -2.79 17.13
C SER A 33 -14.36 -2.82 17.08
N ASN A 34 -13.77 -2.85 15.89
CA ASN A 34 -12.33 -2.91 15.65
C ASN A 34 -11.89 -1.99 14.50
N ASN A 35 -10.59 -1.73 14.42
CA ASN A 35 -10.01 -1.04 13.27
C ASN A 35 -10.09 -1.94 12.04
N VAL A 36 -10.64 -1.42 10.95
CA VAL A 36 -10.78 -2.13 9.68
C VAL A 36 -10.56 -1.19 8.50
N VAL A 37 -10.06 -1.72 7.39
CA VAL A 37 -10.04 -1.02 6.10
C VAL A 37 -11.15 -1.62 5.26
N VAL A 38 -12.19 -0.83 4.96
CA VAL A 38 -13.24 -1.23 4.02
C VAL A 38 -12.69 -1.06 2.62
N PRO A 39 -12.58 -2.12 1.80
CA PRO A 39 -12.22 -1.98 0.40
C PRO A 39 -13.30 -1.15 -0.30
N THR A 40 -12.91 0.02 -0.81
CA THR A 40 -13.81 0.88 -1.59
C THR A 40 -13.70 0.65 -3.10
N GLY A 41 -12.74 -0.18 -3.52
CA GLY A 41 -12.52 -0.61 -4.91
C GLY A 41 -12.94 -2.06 -5.14
N GLY A 42 -12.94 -2.48 -6.40
CA GLY A 42 -13.24 -3.87 -6.79
C GLY A 42 -12.10 -4.85 -6.51
N CYS A 43 -10.96 -4.35 -6.00
CA CYS A 43 -9.76 -5.12 -5.73
C CYS A 43 -9.17 -4.77 -4.37
N ASP A 44 -8.47 -5.74 -3.77
CA ASP A 44 -7.85 -5.65 -2.46
C ASP A 44 -6.44 -6.28 -2.51
N VAL A 45 -5.61 -5.97 -1.51
CA VAL A 45 -4.23 -6.43 -1.40
C VAL A 45 -4.00 -7.12 -0.06
N ASP A 46 -3.08 -8.07 -0.04
CA ASP A 46 -2.68 -8.81 1.16
C ASP A 46 -2.12 -7.92 2.28
N TYR A 47 -1.37 -6.87 1.92
CA TYR A 47 -0.79 -5.92 2.87
C TYR A 47 -1.10 -4.48 2.51
N ARG A 48 -1.69 -3.74 3.46
CA ARG A 48 -1.81 -2.28 3.39
C ARG A 48 -0.54 -1.56 3.84
N ASN A 49 0.24 -2.21 4.71
CA ASN A 49 1.56 -1.78 5.15
C ASN A 49 2.49 -2.99 5.11
N LEU A 50 3.59 -2.88 4.36
CA LEU A 50 4.61 -3.92 4.24
C LEU A 50 5.96 -3.36 4.67
N THR A 51 6.66 -4.08 5.55
CA THR A 51 8.03 -3.76 5.96
C THR A 51 8.99 -4.72 5.28
N VAL A 52 9.99 -4.18 4.58
CA VAL A 52 11.02 -4.96 3.87
C VAL A 52 12.38 -4.62 4.47
N ASP A 53 12.88 -5.50 5.33
CA ASP A 53 14.23 -5.36 5.91
C ASP A 53 15.31 -5.82 4.94
N LEU A 54 16.10 -4.87 4.41
CA LEU A 54 17.24 -5.17 3.55
C LEU A 54 18.41 -5.75 4.35
N PRO A 55 19.15 -6.74 3.81
CA PRO A 55 20.43 -7.17 4.39
C PRO A 55 21.48 -6.06 4.24
N ASN A 56 22.60 -6.11 4.96
CA ASN A 56 23.64 -5.07 4.89
C ASN A 56 24.07 -4.75 3.46
N TYR A 57 24.39 -3.47 3.19
CA TYR A 57 24.87 -3.00 1.89
C TYR A 57 26.00 -3.87 1.33
N PRO A 58 25.98 -4.27 0.04
CA PRO A 58 25.04 -3.89 -1.03
C PRO A 58 23.87 -4.88 -1.20
N GLY A 59 23.32 -5.37 -0.09
CA GLY A 59 22.23 -6.34 -0.07
C GLY A 59 20.96 -5.92 -0.84
N SER A 60 20.21 -6.93 -1.27
CA SER A 60 18.88 -6.78 -1.88
C SER A 60 17.90 -7.78 -1.29
N LYS A 61 16.61 -7.52 -1.45
CA LYS A 61 15.54 -8.40 -0.97
C LYS A 61 14.34 -8.34 -1.89
N ASP A 62 13.86 -9.52 -2.26
CA ASP A 62 12.61 -9.68 -2.98
C ASP A 62 11.43 -9.63 -2.01
N PHE A 63 10.32 -9.08 -2.50
CA PHE A 63 9.04 -9.08 -1.82
C PHE A 63 7.92 -9.19 -2.85
N THR A 64 6.80 -9.76 -2.43
CA THR A 64 5.63 -9.96 -3.29
C THR A 64 4.43 -9.32 -2.63
N ILE A 65 3.65 -8.59 -3.42
CA ILE A 65 2.35 -8.04 -3.02
C ILE A 65 1.29 -8.74 -3.87
N ASN A 66 0.36 -9.41 -3.21
CA ASN A 66 -0.73 -10.08 -3.90
C ASN A 66 -1.93 -9.15 -4.01
N VAL A 67 -2.43 -8.96 -5.22
CA VAL A 67 -3.67 -8.23 -5.50
C VAL A 67 -4.74 -9.21 -5.97
N HIS A 68 -5.95 -9.07 -5.46
CA HIS A 68 -7.10 -9.87 -5.89
C HIS A 68 -8.30 -8.97 -6.18
N CYS A 69 -9.12 -9.36 -7.14
CA CYS A 69 -10.33 -8.61 -7.51
C CYS A 69 -11.57 -9.48 -7.37
N ALA A 70 -12.69 -8.89 -6.96
CA ALA A 70 -13.97 -9.60 -6.84
C ALA A 70 -14.56 -10.00 -8.21
N THR A 71 -14.19 -9.24 -9.25
CA THR A 71 -14.46 -9.55 -10.65
C THR A 71 -13.19 -9.29 -11.45
N ASP A 72 -13.06 -9.92 -12.60
CA ASP A 72 -11.93 -9.68 -13.49
C ASP A 72 -11.77 -8.19 -13.80
N LYS A 73 -10.56 -7.66 -13.60
CA LYS A 73 -10.20 -6.26 -13.85
C LYS A 73 -8.80 -6.18 -14.42
N ASP A 74 -8.62 -5.32 -15.41
CA ASP A 74 -7.29 -4.94 -15.88
C ASP A 74 -6.77 -3.80 -15.01
N LEU A 75 -5.60 -4.01 -14.43
CA LEU A 75 -5.00 -3.06 -13.48
C LEU A 75 -3.63 -2.57 -13.90
N ASN A 76 -3.35 -1.33 -13.52
CA ASN A 76 -2.01 -0.76 -13.43
C ASN A 76 -1.64 -0.54 -11.96
N TYR A 77 -0.33 -0.43 -11.70
CA TYR A 77 0.18 0.16 -10.47
C TYR A 77 1.24 1.23 -10.76
N SER A 78 1.41 2.15 -9.81
CA SER A 78 2.55 3.07 -9.78
C SER A 78 3.16 3.13 -8.39
N LEU A 79 4.47 3.38 -8.33
CA LEU A 79 5.18 3.62 -7.08
C LEU A 79 5.40 5.12 -6.90
N SER A 80 5.16 5.63 -5.69
CA SER A 80 5.36 7.02 -5.32
C SER A 80 6.25 7.13 -4.08
N GLY A 81 7.06 8.18 -4.00
CA GLY A 81 7.92 8.45 -2.85
C GLY A 81 8.83 9.64 -3.12
N THR A 82 9.53 10.11 -2.10
CA THR A 82 10.53 11.17 -2.25
C THR A 82 11.82 10.59 -2.83
N THR A 83 12.26 11.08 -3.99
CA THR A 83 13.46 10.61 -4.67
C THR A 83 14.69 11.46 -4.33
N ALA A 84 15.86 10.84 -4.30
CA ALA A 84 17.16 11.50 -4.12
C ALA A 84 17.80 11.91 -5.46
N ASP A 85 17.37 11.30 -6.56
CA ASP A 85 17.86 11.62 -7.90
C ASP A 85 16.83 12.41 -8.73
N ALA A 86 17.34 13.20 -9.67
CA ALA A 86 16.51 13.97 -10.60
C ALA A 86 15.76 13.10 -11.62
N ASN A 87 16.24 11.87 -11.87
CA ASN A 87 15.63 10.95 -12.82
C ASN A 87 14.45 10.16 -12.20
N GLY A 88 14.32 10.17 -10.87
CA GLY A 88 13.21 9.60 -10.13
C GLY A 88 13.26 8.07 -10.00
N TYR A 89 14.45 7.48 -9.84
CA TYR A 89 14.64 6.02 -9.69
C TYR A 89 15.12 5.59 -8.31
N ILE A 90 15.62 6.53 -7.50
CA ILE A 90 16.26 6.25 -6.22
C ILE A 90 15.50 7.01 -5.14
N LEU A 91 14.90 6.29 -4.20
CA LEU A 91 14.26 6.87 -3.03
C LEU A 91 15.31 7.46 -2.09
N LYS A 92 14.96 8.59 -1.49
CA LYS A 92 15.77 9.24 -0.47
C LYS A 92 15.84 8.39 0.79
N ASN A 93 17.02 8.36 1.42
CA ASN A 93 17.14 7.96 2.81
C ASN A 93 16.50 9.05 3.69
N LEU A 94 15.33 8.77 4.26
CA LEU A 94 14.58 9.71 5.09
C LEU A 94 15.26 10.00 6.43
N LEU A 95 16.26 9.21 6.80
CA LEU A 95 17.09 9.44 8.00
C LEU A 95 18.30 10.35 7.70
N GLU A 96 18.60 10.63 6.43
CA GLU A 96 19.78 11.42 6.05
C GLU A 96 19.79 12.79 6.74
N GLY A 97 20.89 13.10 7.42
CA GLY A 97 21.02 14.27 8.31
C GLY A 97 21.00 13.91 9.81
N ASN A 98 20.57 12.70 10.16
CA ASN A 98 20.69 12.18 11.54
C ASN A 98 22.10 11.62 11.79
N THR A 99 22.49 11.55 13.07
CA THR A 99 23.84 11.13 13.49
C THR A 99 24.17 9.67 13.18
N ASP A 100 23.17 8.80 13.06
CA ASP A 100 23.31 7.37 12.79
C ASP A 100 22.87 6.98 11.36
N ALA A 101 22.63 7.96 10.48
CA ALA A 101 22.17 7.74 9.12
C ALA A 101 23.32 7.62 8.12
N ALA A 102 23.18 6.72 7.15
CA ALA A 102 24.07 6.67 6.01
C ALA A 102 23.81 7.84 5.05
N SER A 103 24.87 8.41 4.50
CA SER A 103 24.83 9.38 3.39
C SER A 103 25.22 8.73 2.07
N GLY A 104 24.86 9.36 0.95
CA GLY A 104 25.29 8.92 -0.39
C GLY A 104 24.64 7.61 -0.87
N VAL A 105 23.57 7.17 -0.21
CA VAL A 105 22.85 5.93 -0.53
C VAL A 105 21.34 6.12 -0.37
N GLY A 106 20.58 5.53 -1.28
CA GLY A 106 19.13 5.45 -1.24
C GLY A 106 18.64 4.03 -1.53
N VAL A 107 17.34 3.90 -1.77
CA VAL A 107 16.69 2.61 -2.09
C VAL A 107 16.12 2.66 -3.50
N GLN A 108 16.41 1.63 -4.31
CA GLN A 108 15.83 1.45 -5.63
C GLN A 108 14.92 0.22 -5.63
N ILE A 109 13.78 0.33 -6.33
CA ILE A 109 12.85 -0.78 -6.53
C ILE A 109 12.92 -1.24 -7.98
N LEU A 110 12.93 -2.56 -8.18
CA LEU A 110 13.03 -3.19 -9.49
C LEU A 110 11.84 -4.12 -9.73
N LYS A 111 11.43 -4.20 -10.99
CA LYS A 111 10.60 -5.29 -11.52
C LYS A 111 11.44 -6.05 -12.53
N ASP A 112 11.61 -7.35 -12.34
CA ASP A 112 12.36 -8.22 -13.26
C ASP A 112 13.75 -7.65 -13.60
N ASN A 113 14.50 -7.24 -12.57
CA ASN A 113 15.81 -6.57 -12.67
C ASN A 113 15.83 -5.22 -13.41
N THR A 114 14.68 -4.66 -13.75
CA THR A 114 14.56 -3.33 -14.36
C THR A 114 14.16 -2.30 -13.30
N PRO A 115 14.94 -1.22 -13.10
CA PRO A 115 14.56 -0.14 -12.19
C PRO A 115 13.21 0.49 -12.55
N ILE A 116 12.36 0.66 -11.54
CA ILE A 116 11.09 1.35 -11.68
C ILE A 116 11.31 2.85 -11.49
N LYS A 117 10.81 3.64 -12.43
CA LYS A 117 10.69 5.09 -12.24
C LYS A 117 9.47 5.40 -11.37
N PHE A 118 9.69 6.15 -10.29
CA PHE A 118 8.59 6.59 -9.42
C PHE A 118 7.69 7.58 -10.17
N GLY A 119 6.37 7.40 -10.03
CA GLY A 119 5.32 8.13 -10.74
C GLY A 119 4.90 7.51 -12.08
N ASN A 120 5.61 6.50 -12.60
CA ASN A 120 5.20 5.82 -13.82
C ASN A 120 4.16 4.72 -13.53
N ASN A 121 3.16 4.61 -14.41
CA ASN A 121 2.23 3.47 -14.41
C ASN A 121 2.86 2.25 -15.08
N LEU A 122 2.70 1.10 -14.44
CA LEU A 122 3.14 -0.22 -14.87
C LEU A 122 1.93 -1.14 -14.95
N ALA A 123 1.81 -1.88 -16.05
CA ALA A 123 0.72 -2.83 -16.24
C ALA A 123 0.90 -4.07 -15.35
N ILE A 124 -0.18 -4.46 -14.67
CA ILE A 124 -0.35 -5.80 -14.07
C ILE A 124 -1.03 -6.71 -15.09
N GLY A 125 -1.94 -6.13 -15.89
CA GLY A 125 -2.84 -6.85 -16.77
C GLY A 125 -4.07 -7.35 -16.01
N LYS A 126 -4.65 -8.43 -16.51
CA LYS A 126 -5.90 -8.99 -15.98
C LYS A 126 -5.70 -9.65 -14.63
N VAL A 127 -6.30 -9.09 -13.60
CA VAL A 127 -6.38 -9.65 -12.25
C VAL A 127 -7.75 -10.31 -12.08
N THR A 128 -7.73 -11.61 -11.81
CA THR A 128 -8.93 -12.43 -11.59
C THR A 128 -9.20 -12.62 -10.09
N THR A 129 -10.22 -13.40 -9.77
CA THR A 129 -10.54 -13.80 -8.39
C THR A 129 -9.46 -14.66 -7.73
N SER A 130 -8.59 -15.32 -8.50
CA SER A 130 -7.43 -16.05 -7.95
C SER A 130 -6.29 -15.13 -7.51
N GLY A 131 -6.34 -13.86 -7.91
CA GLY A 131 -5.32 -12.87 -7.65
C GLY A 131 -4.05 -13.02 -8.50
N VAL A 132 -3.18 -12.04 -8.39
CA VAL A 132 -1.89 -11.94 -9.08
C VAL A 132 -0.84 -11.43 -8.08
N GLY A 133 0.32 -12.10 -8.06
CA GLY A 133 1.48 -11.66 -7.27
C GLY A 133 2.38 -10.70 -8.04
N ILE A 134 2.60 -9.52 -7.49
CA ILE A 134 3.54 -8.52 -8.01
C ILE A 134 4.84 -8.67 -7.24
N THR A 135 5.82 -9.37 -7.83
CA THR A 135 7.14 -9.56 -7.22
C THR A 135 8.06 -8.41 -7.62
N LEU A 136 8.67 -7.77 -6.62
CA LEU A 136 9.57 -6.65 -6.73
C LEU A 136 10.85 -6.92 -5.93
N THR A 137 11.93 -6.27 -6.32
CA THR A 137 13.21 -6.32 -5.58
C THR A 137 13.52 -4.94 -5.03
N ALA A 138 13.77 -4.84 -3.73
CA ALA A 138 14.38 -3.67 -3.12
C ALA A 138 15.89 -3.86 -3.06
N ARG A 139 16.66 -2.82 -3.37
CA ARG A 139 18.12 -2.80 -3.20
C ARG A 139 18.63 -1.42 -2.82
N TYR A 140 19.81 -1.37 -2.23
CA TYR A 140 20.53 -0.10 -2.10
C TYR A 140 21.00 0.40 -3.46
N GLN A 141 21.02 1.71 -3.62
CA GLN A 141 21.62 2.36 -4.78
C GLN A 141 22.36 3.62 -4.36
N ALA A 142 23.58 3.79 -4.86
CA ALA A 142 24.36 4.98 -4.60
C ALA A 142 23.67 6.23 -5.17
N THR A 143 23.68 7.31 -4.41
CA THR A 143 23.26 8.65 -4.86
C THR A 143 24.50 9.48 -5.20
N SER A 144 24.34 10.78 -5.47
CA SER A 144 25.49 11.68 -5.61
C SER A 144 26.15 11.92 -4.24
N GLY A 145 27.48 11.94 -4.22
CA GLY A 145 28.27 12.26 -3.02
C GLY A 145 28.98 11.06 -2.40
N GLN A 146 29.61 11.29 -1.26
CA GLN A 146 30.37 10.27 -0.53
C GLN A 146 29.44 9.36 0.27
N MET A 147 29.60 8.05 0.08
CA MET A 147 28.88 7.04 0.86
C MET A 147 29.48 6.91 2.26
N THR A 148 28.63 6.92 3.28
CA THR A 148 29.03 6.71 4.69
C THR A 148 28.20 5.61 5.33
N ALA A 149 28.73 5.02 6.40
CA ALA A 149 28.04 3.97 7.13
C ALA A 149 26.91 4.55 8.01
N GLY A 150 25.80 3.83 8.10
CA GLY A 150 24.67 4.19 8.94
C GLY A 150 23.37 3.52 8.50
N LYS A 151 22.27 3.94 9.10
CA LYS A 151 20.92 3.43 8.82
C LYS A 151 20.34 4.06 7.56
N VAL A 152 19.51 3.28 6.89
CA VAL A 152 18.74 3.70 5.71
C VAL A 152 17.28 3.36 5.94
N GLN A 153 16.40 4.33 5.69
CA GLN A 153 14.96 4.10 5.66
C GLN A 153 14.34 4.90 4.53
N SER A 154 13.47 4.27 3.76
CA SER A 154 12.67 4.91 2.71
C SER A 154 11.22 4.47 2.85
N ILE A 155 10.28 5.32 2.43
CA ILE A 155 8.85 5.03 2.42
C ILE A 155 8.36 5.08 0.97
N VAL A 156 7.59 4.07 0.58
CA VAL A 156 7.03 3.92 -0.77
C VAL A 156 5.52 3.77 -0.67
N GLY A 157 4.79 4.57 -1.45
CA GLY A 157 3.39 4.35 -1.73
C GLY A 157 3.25 3.51 -3.00
N MET A 158 2.34 2.53 -2.99
CA MET A 158 1.93 1.78 -4.17
C MET A 158 0.47 2.10 -4.45
N ASN A 159 0.20 2.65 -5.63
CA ASN A 159 -1.13 3.07 -6.04
C ASN A 159 -1.61 2.16 -7.17
N PHE A 160 -2.87 1.72 -7.10
CA PHE A 160 -3.49 0.89 -8.13
C PHE A 160 -4.54 1.71 -8.89
N THR A 161 -4.58 1.56 -10.22
CA THR A 161 -5.61 2.17 -11.07
C THR A 161 -6.17 1.12 -12.02
N TYR A 162 -7.42 1.27 -12.43
CA TYR A 162 -7.93 0.51 -13.58
C TYR A 162 -7.21 0.93 -14.86
N GLN A 163 -7.08 -0.01 -15.80
CA GLN A 163 -6.67 0.27 -17.17
C GLN A 163 -7.83 0.87 -17.98
#